data_AF-A0A821J896-F1
#
_entry.id   AF-A0A821J896-F1
#
_cell.length_a   1.000
_cell.length_b   1.000
_cell.length_c   1.000
_cell.angle_alpha   90.00
_cell.angle_beta   90.00
_cell.angle_gamma   90.00
#
_symmetry.space_group_name_H-M   'P 1'
#
loop_
_entity.id
_entity.type
_entity.pdbx_description
1 polymer ?
#
loop_
_entity_poly.entity_id
_entity_poly.type
_entity_poly.pdbx_seq_one_letter_code
_entity_poly.pdbx_strand_id
1 'polypeptide(L)' 'MNNDFLHRLFLDKKLEQIPKYKELLQRFETQELIHWKDILKNFENELKSGTKDDPPTNVFINNDDGKKRWEDFKVRIVEH' A
#
# COMPACT_ATOMS: atom_id res chain seq x y z
N MET A 1 12.07 -0.61 -16.40
CA MET A 1 11.79 -1.97 -15.87
C MET A 1 11.32 -1.77 -14.43
N ASN A 2 10.05 -1.91 -14.03
CA ASN A 2 9.16 -3.05 -14.28
C ASN A 2 7.68 -2.61 -14.07
N ASN A 3 7.08 -1.87 -15.03
CA ASN A 3 5.70 -1.37 -14.93
C ASN A 3 4.65 -2.50 -15.05
N ASP A 4 5.05 -3.66 -15.60
CA ASP A 4 4.21 -4.85 -15.73
C ASP A 4 3.69 -5.39 -14.39
N PHE A 5 4.45 -5.23 -13.30
CA PHE A 5 3.99 -5.74 -12.00
C PHE A 5 2.86 -4.90 -11.44
N LEU A 6 2.97 -3.56 -11.50
CA LEU A 6 1.89 -2.66 -11.09
C LEU A 6 0.67 -2.83 -12.00
N HIS A 7 0.86 -2.89 -13.32
CA HIS A 7 -0.26 -3.13 -14.24
C HIS A 7 -0.96 -4.47 -14.01
N ARG A 8 -0.23 -5.56 -13.77
CA ARG A 8 -0.84 -6.86 -13.44
C ARG A 8 -1.54 -6.84 -12.09
N LEU A 9 -0.96 -6.15 -11.11
CA LEU A 9 -1.54 -5.98 -9.79
C LEU A 9 -2.85 -5.18 -9.90
N PHE A 10 -2.88 -4.08 -10.67
CA PHE A 10 -4.09 -3.30 -10.96
C PHE A 10 -5.20 -4.08 -11.67
N LEU A 11 -4.83 -5.09 -12.46
CA LEU A 11 -5.77 -5.99 -13.13
C LEU A 11 -6.25 -7.15 -12.23
N ASP A 12 -5.69 -7.29 -11.02
CA ASP A 12 -6.12 -8.31 -10.07
C ASP A 12 -7.49 -7.93 -9.47
N LYS A 13 -8.49 -8.78 -9.66
CA LYS A 13 -9.84 -8.58 -9.12
C LYS A 13 -9.88 -8.48 -7.60
N LYS A 14 -8.84 -8.96 -6.90
CA LYS A 14 -8.71 -8.77 -5.45
C LYS A 14 -8.52 -7.30 -5.07
N LEU A 15 -7.97 -6.47 -5.97
CA LEU A 15 -7.85 -5.03 -5.76
C LEU A 15 -9.17 -4.28 -5.93
N GLU A 16 -10.14 -4.86 -6.66
CA GLU A 16 -11.51 -4.34 -6.69
C GLU A 16 -12.24 -4.57 -5.37
N GLN A 17 -11.82 -5.59 -4.61
CA GLN A 17 -12.37 -5.90 -3.29
C GLN A 17 -11.79 -5.00 -2.20
N ILE A 18 -10.62 -4.39 -2.43
CA ILE A 18 -9.93 -3.55 -1.44
C ILE A 18 -9.68 -2.14 -2.02
N PRO A 19 -10.72 -1.31 -2.11
CA PRO A 19 -10.66 -0.03 -2.83
C PRO A 19 -9.58 0.92 -2.30
N LYS A 20 -9.25 0.84 -1.01
CA LYS A 20 -8.17 1.65 -0.42
C LYS A 20 -6.79 1.29 -0.95
N TYR A 21 -6.50 0.01 -1.19
CA TYR A 21 -5.21 -0.39 -1.74
C TYR A 21 -5.09 0.02 -3.22
N LYS A 22 -6.21 0.04 -3.95
CA LYS A 22 -6.25 0.56 -5.32
C LYS A 22 -5.98 2.07 -5.37
N GLU A 23 -6.60 2.83 -4.48
CA GLU A 23 -6.34 4.27 -4.33
C GLU A 23 -4.87 4.54 -4.02
N LEU A 24 -4.26 3.74 -3.14
CA LEU A 24 -2.84 3.84 -2.81
C LEU A 24 -1.96 3.60 -4.04
N LEU A 25 -2.21 2.54 -4.81
CA LEU A 25 -1.44 2.24 -6.03
C LEU A 25 -1.58 3.34 -7.09
N GLN A 26 -2.77 3.94 -7.22
CA GLN A 26 -2.98 5.04 -8.18
C GLN A 26 -2.10 6.23 -7.87
N ARG A 27 -1.88 6.54 -6.58
CA ARG A 27 -0.98 7.61 -6.17
C ARG A 27 0.47 7.37 -6.60
N PHE A 28 0.92 6.11 -6.64
CA PHE A 28 2.24 5.76 -7.17
C PHE A 28 2.30 5.78 -8.71
N GLU A 29 1.16 5.65 -9.39
CA GLU A 29 1.08 5.73 -10.85
C GLU A 29 1.05 7.18 -11.34
N THR A 30 0.38 8.08 -10.60
CA THR A 30 0.21 9.49 -11.00
C THR A 30 1.50 10.33 -10.90
N GLN A 31 2.61 9.78 -10.36
CA GLN A 31 3.87 10.49 -10.10
C GLN A 31 3.68 11.81 -9.32
N GLU A 32 2.64 11.88 -8.50
CA GLU A 32 2.40 13.01 -7.61
C GLU A 32 3.21 12.83 -6.33
N LEU A 33 3.69 13.92 -5.74
CA LEU A 33 4.45 13.88 -4.50
C LEU A 33 3.60 13.25 -3.38
N ILE A 34 3.98 12.05 -2.93
CA ILE A 34 3.26 11.35 -1.87
C ILE A 34 3.84 11.74 -0.52
N HIS A 35 3.09 12.47 0.30
CA HIS A 35 3.50 12.72 1.67
C HIS A 35 3.29 11.49 2.56
N TRP A 36 4.37 10.97 3.15
CA TRP A 36 4.29 9.85 4.11
C TRP A 36 3.27 10.09 5.24
N LYS A 37 3.13 11.33 5.71
CA LYS A 37 2.13 11.69 6.74
C LYS A 37 0.69 11.43 6.28
N ASP A 38 0.39 11.65 5.01
CA ASP A 38 -0.94 11.39 4.45
C ASP A 38 -1.18 9.89 4.30
N ILE A 39 -0.12 9.12 4.01
CA ILE A 39 -0.19 7.66 3.98
C ILE A 39 -0.50 7.10 5.37
N LEU A 40 0.20 7.60 6.40
CA LEU A 40 -0.08 7.21 7.77
C LEU A 40 -1.53 7.53 8.16
N LYS A 41 -1.99 8.74 7.88
CA LYS A 41 -3.32 9.20 8.27
C LYS A 41 -4.46 8.45 7.58
N ASN A 42 -4.29 8.10 6.30
CA ASN A 42 -5.38 7.56 5.47
C ASN A 42 -5.32 6.06 5.22
N PHE A 43 -4.16 5.42 5.45
CA PHE A 43 -3.95 4.01 5.11
C PHE A 43 -3.25 3.18 6.20
N GLU A 44 -2.65 3.78 7.24
CA GLU A 44 -1.93 2.98 8.25
C GLU A 44 -2.84 1.95 8.93
N ASN A 45 -4.03 2.36 9.34
CA ASN A 45 -4.99 1.50 10.01
C ASN A 45 -5.44 0.37 9.08
N GLU A 46 -5.73 0.69 7.82
CA GLU A 46 -6.21 -0.24 6.79
C GLU A 46 -5.10 -1.23 6.36
N LEU A 47 -3.85 -0.79 6.38
CA LEU A 47 -2.68 -1.60 6.02
C LEU A 47 -2.23 -2.53 7.16
N LYS A 48 -2.26 -2.05 8.41
CA LYS A 48 -1.79 -2.80 9.59
C LYS A 48 -2.88 -3.60 10.26
N SER A 49 -4.04 -3.00 10.46
CA SER A 49 -5.15 -3.55 11.24
C SER A 49 -6.31 -4.01 10.37
N GLY A 50 -6.44 -3.46 9.16
CA GLY A 50 -7.60 -3.68 8.29
C GLY A 50 -8.88 -3.11 8.91
N THR A 51 -9.98 -3.26 8.19
CA THR A 51 -11.32 -2.97 8.68
C THR A 51 -12.11 -4.27 8.84
N LYS A 52 -13.33 -4.16 9.38
CA LYS A 52 -14.21 -5.31 9.57
C LYS A 52 -14.66 -5.91 8.23
N ASP A 53 -14.78 -5.07 7.21
CA ASP A 53 -15.16 -5.43 5.85
C ASP A 53 -13.94 -5.82 5.01
N ASP A 54 -12.77 -5.22 5.28
CA ASP A 54 -11.50 -5.50 4.59
C ASP A 54 -10.40 -5.90 5.58
N PRO A 55 -10.22 -7.20 5.90
CA PRO A 55 -9.20 -7.64 6.84
C PRO A 55 -7.77 -7.29 6.36
N PRO A 56 -6.80 -7.16 7.28
CA PRO A 56 -5.44 -6.80 6.92
C PRO A 56 -4.83 -7.89 6.03
N THR A 57 -4.06 -7.46 5.02
CA THR A 57 -3.42 -8.36 4.05
C THR A 57 -2.28 -9.19 4.63
N ASN A 58 -1.99 -9.06 5.93
CA ASN A 58 -0.86 -9.65 6.62
C ASN A 58 0.51 -9.31 6.00
N VAL A 59 0.60 -8.21 5.24
CA VAL A 59 1.87 -7.73 4.69
C VAL A 59 2.68 -6.99 5.75
N PHE A 60 1.99 -6.16 6.55
CA PHE A 60 2.56 -5.28 7.58
C PHE A 60 2.24 -5.75 9.01
N ILE A 61 2.25 -7.06 9.22
CA ILE A 61 2.03 -7.67 10.53
C ILE A 61 3.05 -7.12 11.53
N ASN A 62 2.70 -7.07 12.82
CA ASN A 62 3.61 -6.63 13.88
C ASN A 62 4.66 -7.70 14.24
N ASN A 63 5.37 -8.23 13.24
CA ASN A 63 6.54 -9.10 13.37
C ASN A 63 7.77 -8.43 12.71
N ASP A 64 8.94 -9.03 12.83
CA ASP A 64 10.18 -8.45 12.27
C ASP A 64 10.11 -8.25 10.75
N ASP A 65 9.50 -9.18 10.02
CA ASP A 65 9.35 -9.08 8.56
C ASP A 65 8.39 -7.97 8.15
N GLY A 66 7.26 -7.82 8.84
CA GLY A 66 6.29 -6.77 8.58
C GLY A 66 6.82 -5.39 8.95
N LYS A 67 7.63 -5.27 10.02
CA LYS A 67 8.37 -4.04 10.35
C LYS A 67 9.38 -3.67 9.26
N LYS A 68 10.18 -4.64 8.79
CA LYS A 68 11.11 -4.42 7.66
C LYS A 68 10.37 -3.94 6.42
N ARG A 69 9.28 -4.61 6.05
CA ARG A 69 8.44 -4.21 4.91
C ARG A 69 7.84 -2.81 5.08
N TRP A 70 7.47 -2.43 6.30
CA TRP A 70 6.94 -1.10 6.59
C TRP A 70 7.99 0.01 6.43
N GLU A 71 9.21 -0.22 6.91
CA GLU A 71 10.32 0.70 6.70
C GLU A 71 10.71 0.79 5.22
N ASP A 72 10.81 -0.34 4.52
CA ASP A 72 11.07 -0.37 3.07
C ASP A 72 9.97 0.39 2.29
N PHE A 73 8.71 0.24 2.70
CA PHE A 73 7.59 0.94 2.10
C PHE A 73 7.69 2.46 2.31
N LYS A 74 8.08 2.90 3.51
CA LYS A 74 8.32 4.31 3.82
C LYS A 74 9.45 4.90 2.98
N VAL A 75 10.58 4.18 2.87
CA VAL A 75 11.71 4.62 2.04
C VAL A 75 11.26 4.84 0.60
N ARG A 76 10.53 3.87 0.02
CA ARG A 76 10.00 3.99 -1.34
C ARG A 76 9.04 5.16 -1.54
N ILE A 77 8.26 5.53 -0.53
CA ILE A 77 7.37 6.70 -0.60
C ILE A 77 8.16 8.00 -0.53
N VAL A 78 9.21 8.06 0.28
CA VAL A 78 10.05 9.25 0.41
C VAL A 78 10.95 9.43 -0.82
N GLU A 79 11.33 8.36 -1.50
CA GLU A 79 12.12 8.37 -2.73
C GLU A 79 11.29 8.58 -4.02
N HIS A 80 9.96 8.42 -3.97
CA HIS A 80 9.04 8.61 -5.10
C HIS A 80 8.70 10.08 -5.31
#